data_AF-A0A8G2E8G5-F1
#
_entry.id   AF-A0A8G2E8G5-F1
#
_cell.length_a   1.000
_cell.length_b   1.000
_cell.length_c   1.000
_cell.angle_alpha   90.00
_cell.angle_beta   90.00
_cell.angle_gamma   90.00
#
_symmetry.space_group_name_H-M   'P 1'
#
loop_
_entity.id
_entity.type
_entity.pdbx_description
1 polymer ?
#
loop_
_entity_poly.entity_id
_entity_poly.type
_entity_poly.pdbx_seq_one_letter_code
_entity_poly.pdbx_strand_id
1 'polypeptide(L)'
;MSNTNFVHHYPFSSPLQRLIMIRILMAGSLDGEGERVLGHDVLANFCCCSKQMIFKEVKNLEQAGHLTVRQIGALVTGLKVCLGPALGYTITPTTGDAK
;
A
#
# COMPACT_ATOMS: atom_id res chain seq x y z
N MET A 1 -4.34 -2.55 -17.89
CA MET A 1 -3.86 -1.22 -17.45
C MET A 1 -2.60 -1.45 -16.63
N SER A 2 -1.50 -0.72 -16.86
CA SER A 2 -0.31 -0.89 -16.01
C SER A 2 -0.57 -0.40 -14.59
N ASN A 3 0.07 -1.01 -13.58
CA ASN A 3 -0.09 -0.63 -12.17
C ASN A 3 0.20 0.86 -11.95
N THR A 4 1.26 1.38 -12.58
CA THR A 4 1.61 2.80 -12.57
C THR A 4 0.46 3.66 -13.11
N ASN A 5 -0.10 3.30 -14.27
CA ASN A 5 -1.21 4.06 -14.86
C ASN A 5 -2.45 4.02 -13.95
N PHE A 6 -2.77 2.87 -13.38
CA PHE A 6 -3.87 2.71 -12.43
C PHE A 6 -3.72 3.64 -11.23
N VAL A 7 -2.57 3.64 -10.55
CA VAL A 7 -2.30 4.50 -9.39
C VAL A 7 -2.43 6.00 -9.73
N HIS A 8 -2.01 6.41 -10.94
CA HIS A 8 -2.04 7.81 -11.34
C HIS A 8 -3.41 8.30 -11.87
N HIS A 9 -4.26 7.43 -12.38
CA HIS A 9 -5.49 7.88 -13.07
C HIS A 9 -6.79 7.34 -12.45
N TYR A 10 -6.73 6.29 -11.62
CA TYR A 10 -7.93 5.76 -11.00
C TYR A 10 -8.58 6.76 -10.02
N PRO A 11 -9.90 6.97 -10.10
CA PRO A 11 -10.61 7.93 -9.24
C PRO A 11 -10.87 7.34 -7.84
N PHE A 12 -9.81 7.21 -7.04
CA PHE A 12 -9.92 6.77 -5.64
C PHE A 12 -10.89 7.65 -4.84
N SER A 13 -11.58 7.02 -3.88
CA SER A 13 -12.59 7.68 -3.05
C SER A 13 -12.01 8.74 -2.11
N SER A 14 -10.70 8.70 -1.85
CA SER A 14 -10.03 9.73 -1.06
C SER A 14 -8.64 10.09 -1.61
N PRO A 15 -8.17 11.34 -1.42
CA PRO A 15 -6.78 11.71 -1.74
C PRO A 15 -5.77 10.87 -0.96
N LEU A 16 -6.11 10.46 0.26
CA LEU A 16 -5.25 9.63 1.11
C LEU A 16 -5.02 8.25 0.50
N GLN A 17 -6.05 7.63 -0.08
CA GLN A 17 -5.91 6.35 -0.80
C GLN A 17 -4.88 6.47 -1.94
N ARG A 18 -4.96 7.54 -2.73
CA ARG A 18 -3.99 7.79 -3.81
C ARG A 18 -2.57 7.95 -3.26
N LEU A 19 -2.38 8.69 -2.17
CA LEU A 19 -1.06 8.86 -1.54
C LEU A 19 -0.49 7.52 -1.04
N ILE A 20 -1.33 6.68 -0.42
CA ILE A 20 -0.94 5.33 0.02
C ILE A 20 -0.48 4.51 -1.18
N MET A 21 -1.27 4.48 -2.26
CA MET A 21 -0.95 3.72 -3.47
C MET A 21 0.34 4.21 -4.16
N ILE A 22 0.54 5.52 -4.25
CA ILE A 22 1.79 6.12 -4.76
C ILE A 22 2.98 5.69 -3.89
N ARG A 23 2.85 5.73 -2.56
CA ARG A 23 3.96 5.37 -1.67
C ARG A 23 4.35 3.89 -1.79
N ILE A 24 3.35 3.02 -1.96
CA ILE A 24 3.54 1.58 -2.21
C ILE A 24 4.24 1.38 -3.56
N LEU A 25 3.78 2.04 -4.62
CA LEU A 25 4.40 1.98 -5.95
C LEU A 25 5.88 2.40 -5.92
N MET A 26 6.19 3.48 -5.20
CA MET A 26 7.55 4.01 -5.03
C MET A 26 8.46 3.14 -4.16
N ALA A 27 7.92 2.15 -3.44
CA ALA A 27 8.74 1.28 -2.58
C ALA A 27 9.50 0.18 -3.34
N GLY A 28 9.33 0.08 -4.67
CA GLY A 28 10.11 -0.82 -5.51
C GLY A 28 10.38 -0.23 -6.88
N SER A 29 10.40 -1.07 -7.93
CA SER A 29 10.88 -0.69 -9.27
C SER A 29 9.96 0.22 -10.09
N LEU A 30 8.99 0.92 -9.45
CA LEU A 30 8.01 1.85 -10.07
C LEU A 30 7.13 1.29 -11.20
N ASP A 31 7.34 0.03 -11.56
CA ASP A 31 6.52 -0.82 -12.43
C ASP A 31 5.25 -1.35 -11.73
N GLY A 32 5.26 -1.35 -10.40
CA GLY A 32 4.20 -1.86 -9.54
C GLY A 32 4.14 -3.38 -9.48
N GLU A 33 5.12 -4.09 -10.05
CA GLU A 33 5.16 -5.54 -10.09
C GLU A 33 5.78 -6.12 -8.81
N GLY A 34 5.12 -7.13 -8.23
CA GLY A 34 5.59 -7.83 -7.03
C GLY A 34 5.20 -7.18 -5.69
N GLU A 35 5.45 -7.92 -4.61
CA GLU A 35 5.12 -7.49 -3.26
C GLU A 35 6.04 -6.35 -2.77
N ARG A 36 5.49 -5.42 -2.00
CA ARG A 36 6.22 -4.31 -1.38
C ARG A 36 6.12 -4.42 0.13
N VAL A 37 7.26 -4.52 0.80
CA VAL A 37 7.30 -4.66 2.25
C VAL A 37 7.45 -3.30 2.91
N LEU A 38 6.39 -2.82 3.56
CA LEU A 38 6.36 -1.51 4.23
C LEU A 38 5.66 -1.62 5.59
N GLY A 39 6.11 -0.81 6.55
CA GLY A 39 5.39 -0.62 7.81
C GLY A 39 4.31 0.46 7.68
N HIS A 40 3.23 0.35 8.48
CA HIS A 40 2.20 1.40 8.55
C HIS A 40 2.74 2.74 9.06
N ASP A 41 3.82 2.72 9.84
CA ASP A 41 4.54 3.92 10.29
C ASP A 41 5.17 4.68 9.12
N VAL A 42 5.75 3.98 8.14
CA VAL A 42 6.31 4.59 6.94
C VAL A 42 5.22 5.27 6.10
N LEU A 43 4.07 4.61 5.95
CA LEU A 43 2.90 5.17 5.26
C LEU A 43 2.31 6.37 6.02
N ALA A 44 2.18 6.27 7.34
CA ALA A 44 1.68 7.35 8.19
C ALA A 44 2.56 8.60 8.10
N ASN A 45 3.88 8.42 8.18
CA ASN A 45 4.85 9.52 8.04
C ASN A 45 4.79 10.15 6.66
N PHE A 46 4.74 9.35 5.58
CA PHE A 46 4.65 9.86 4.22
C PHE A 46 3.36 10.64 3.96
N CYS A 47 2.22 10.10 4.40
CA CYS A 47 0.92 10.73 4.18
C CYS A 47 0.59 11.83 5.19
N CYS A 48 1.48 12.12 6.15
CA CYS A 48 1.24 13.04 7.27
C CYS A 48 -0.08 12.73 8.02
N CYS A 49 -0.39 11.45 8.23
CA CYS A 49 -1.65 10.98 8.80
C CYS A 49 -1.41 10.07 10.01
N SER A 50 -2.45 9.88 10.83
CA SER A 50 -2.37 8.92 11.93
C SER A 50 -2.35 7.48 11.41
N LYS A 51 -1.71 6.57 12.14
CA LYS A 51 -1.69 5.13 11.79
C LYS A 51 -3.10 4.53 11.67
N GLN A 52 -4.06 5.04 12.44
CA GLN A 52 -5.46 4.60 12.38
C GLN A 52 -6.12 4.98 11.06
N MET A 53 -5.87 6.20 10.56
CA MET A 53 -6.37 6.65 9.25
C MET A 53 -5.76 5.83 8.11
N ILE A 54 -4.45 5.56 8.18
CA ILE A 54 -3.79 4.67 7.21
C ILE A 54 -4.43 3.28 7.23
N PHE A 55 -4.58 2.68 8.41
CA PHE A 55 -5.18 1.35 8.54
C PHE A 55 -6.59 1.29 7.94
N LYS A 56 -7.41 2.30 8.21
CA LYS A 56 -8.76 2.41 7.65
C LYS A 56 -8.74 2.47 6.12
N GLU A 57 -7.94 3.35 5.54
CA GLU A 57 -7.91 3.51 4.08
C GLU A 57 -7.26 2.32 3.37
N VAL A 58 -6.24 1.70 3.97
CA VAL A 58 -5.66 0.44 3.48
C VAL A 58 -6.72 -0.66 3.45
N LYS A 59 -7.57 -0.76 4.50
CA LYS A 59 -8.68 -1.73 4.52
C LYS A 59 -9.75 -1.43 3.48
N ASN A 60 -10.07 -0.15 3.24
CA ASN A 60 -10.99 0.24 2.17
C ASN A 60 -10.44 -0.17 0.79
N LEU A 61 -9.16 0.07 0.53
CA LEU A 61 -8.48 -0.32 -0.72
C LEU A 61 -8.46 -1.84 -0.91
N GLU A 62 -8.24 -2.59 0.18
CA GLU A 62 -8.28 -4.05 0.17
C GLU A 62 -9.67 -4.60 -0.13
N GLN A 63 -10.70 -4.05 0.50
CA GLN A 63 -12.09 -4.41 0.24
C GLN A 63 -12.54 -4.07 -1.19
N ALA A 64 -12.02 -2.98 -1.76
CA ALA A 64 -12.26 -2.59 -3.14
C ALA A 64 -11.47 -3.43 -4.17
N GLY A 65 -10.60 -4.34 -3.71
CA GLY A 65 -9.79 -5.20 -4.58
C GLY A 65 -8.63 -4.47 -5.28
N HIS A 66 -8.26 -3.27 -4.82
CA HIS A 66 -7.16 -2.48 -5.39
C HIS A 66 -5.79 -2.80 -4.77
N LEU A 67 -5.81 -3.49 -3.63
CA LEU A 67 -4.63 -3.76 -2.81
C LEU A 67 -4.79 -5.10 -2.09
N THR A 68 -3.79 -5.96 -2.17
CA THR A 68 -3.70 -7.15 -1.29
C THR A 68 -2.71 -6.88 -0.17
N VAL A 69 -3.10 -7.14 1.09
CA VAL A 69 -2.23 -6.93 2.26
C VAL A 69 -1.91 -8.27 2.92
N ARG A 70 -0.62 -8.61 3.01
CA ARG A 70 -0.12 -9.79 3.72
C ARG A 70 0.60 -9.38 4.99
N GLN A 71 0.24 -9.97 6.12
CA GLN A 71 1.03 -9.81 7.34
C GLN A 71 2.33 -10.59 7.21
N ILE A 72 3.45 -9.88 7.31
CA ILE A 72 4.78 -10.48 7.41
C ILE A 72 5.12 -10.38 8.90
N GLY A 73 5.23 -11.53 9.57
CA GLY A 73 5.48 -11.59 11.02
C GLY A 73 6.68 -10.74 11.45
N ALA A 74 6.80 -10.46 12.76
CA ALA A 74 7.88 -9.66 13.31
C ALA A 74 9.23 -10.10 12.73
N LEU A 75 9.87 -9.24 11.93
CA LEU A 75 11.14 -9.54 11.29
C LEU A 75 12.22 -9.46 12.37
N VAL A 76 12.45 -10.56 13.09
CA VAL A 76 13.59 -10.70 14.00
C VAL A 76 14.84 -10.89 13.15
N THR A 77 15.35 -9.81 12.59
CA THR A 77 16.76 -9.78 12.21
C THR A 77 17.55 -9.90 13.51
N GLY A 78 18.68 -10.61 13.54
CA GLY A 78 19.50 -10.81 14.76
C GLY A 78 20.06 -9.51 15.38
N LEU A 79 19.66 -8.35 14.87
CA LEU A 79 19.84 -7.03 15.44
C LEU A 79 18.61 -6.70 16.29
N LYS A 80 18.82 -6.30 17.53
CA LYS A 80 17.84 -6.01 18.58
C LYS A 80 16.97 -4.77 18.27
N VAL A 81 16.38 -4.70 17.08
CA VAL A 81 15.49 -3.64 16.61
C VAL A 81 14.19 -4.31 16.21
N CYS A 82 13.18 -4.17 17.06
CA CYS A 82 11.82 -4.60 16.75
C CYS A 82 11.25 -3.63 15.72
N LEU A 83 11.57 -3.85 14.44
CA LEU A 83 10.83 -3.26 13.33
C LEU A 83 9.40 -3.77 13.49
N GLY A 84 8.43 -2.87 13.62
CA GLY A 84 7.00 -3.23 13.75
C GLY A 84 6.57 -4.20 12.65
N PRO A 85 5.41 -4.87 12.79
CA PRO A 85 4.98 -5.90 11.85
C PRO A 85 5.03 -5.35 10.42
N ALA A 86 5.91 -5.94 9.62
CA ALA A 86 6.06 -5.53 8.24
C ALA A 86 4.84 -6.03 7.46
N LEU A 87 4.35 -5.24 6.51
CA LEU A 87 3.19 -5.61 5.72
C LEU A 87 3.63 -5.70 4.26
N GLY A 88 3.28 -6.82 3.62
CA GLY A 88 3.42 -7.02 2.19
C GLY A 88 2.23 -6.42 1.48
N TYR A 89 2.47 -5.50 0.57
CA TYR A 89 1.46 -4.83 -0.24
C TYR A 89 1.64 -5.21 -1.71
N THR A 90 0.56 -5.66 -2.35
CA THR A 90 0.54 -5.93 -3.79
C THR A 90 -0.57 -5.12 -4.43
N ILE A 91 -0.21 -4.27 -5.40
CA ILE A 91 -1.19 -3.46 -6.15
C ILE A 91 -1.92 -4.38 -7.13
N THR A 92 -3.23 -4.35 -7.10
CA THR A 92 -4.08 -5.13 -8.00
C THR A 92 -4.97 -4.18 -8.79
N PRO A 93 -4.66 -3.88 -10.06
CA PRO A 93 -5.57 -3.13 -10.91
C PRO A 93 -6.82 -3.98 -11.10
N THR A 94 -7.98 -3.47 -10.70
CA THR A 94 -9.24 -4.15 -11.01
C THR A 94 -9.46 -4.10 -12.53
N THR A 95 -9.37 -5.25 -13.18
CA THR A 95 -9.92 -5.45 -14.53
C THR A 95 -11.44 -5.47 -14.44
N GLY A 96 -12.06 -4.31 -14.35
CA GLY A 96 -13.52 -4.24 -14.22
C GLY A 96 -13.96 -2.85 -13.83
N ASP A 97 -13.95 -1.93 -14.79
CA ASP A 97 -14.95 -0.86 -14.98
C ASP A 97 -14.57 -0.11 -16.26
N ALA A 98 -14.62 -0.84 -17.38
CA ALA A 98 -14.99 -0.23 -18.63
C ALA A 98 -16.52 -0.19 -18.63
N LYS A 99 -17.09 0.96 -18.28
CA LYS A 99 -18.48 1.26 -18.59
C LYS A 99 -18.54 2.56 -19.36
#